data_AF-A0A1Y2I4P4-F1
#
_entry.id   AF-A0A1Y2I4P4-F1
#
_cell.length_a   1.000
_cell.length_b   1.000
_cell.length_c   1.000
_cell.angle_alpha   90.00
_cell.angle_beta   90.00
_cell.angle_gamma   90.00
#
_symmetry.space_group_name_H-M   'P 1'
#
loop_
_entity.id
_entity.type
_entity.pdbx_description
1 polymer ?
#
loop_
_entity_poly.entity_id
_entity_poly.type
_entity_poly.pdbx_seq_one_letter_code
_entity_poly.pdbx_strand_id
1 'polypeptide(L)'
;MASITSKFFQWSGSAFCLGPTLVWLVHAAVSSWALFRKSKRSYYYSAMCCIALLRLLGISINCFVVNLTDENAMANWLVVQAFVEWPASVGFSFLNAYRYSFLSSVAKGGTLLGPELILASNLLMAVNMVTFNVSMGLYTYSAIARLPLDRANFWFAFTNMYDAILNAYISGVFLLYLRAKGLQAAPQPKSSVAVPNSRSRIGLLALRRRREVQTGHECEDKNGGMRHGLKSLVQVDSILIPAECLAVIAGNALQVVSKDLDPMWSTYYAAEASLPIFHRFLITLNQIMLQSNSTANAQLDSHRASVSRSR
;
A
#
# COMPACT_ATOMS: atom_id res chain seq x y z
N MET A 1 30.74 37.99 -6.51
CA MET A 1 30.25 36.73 -7.12
C MET A 1 30.96 35.60 -6.38
N ALA A 2 30.34 34.57 -5.79
CA ALA A 2 29.02 33.94 -5.88
C ALA A 2 28.48 33.65 -4.44
N SER A 3 27.24 33.23 -4.18
CA SER A 3 26.30 32.49 -5.02
C SER A 3 24.83 32.76 -4.63
N ILE A 4 23.93 32.27 -5.48
CA ILE A 4 22.47 32.44 -5.55
C ILE A 4 21.73 31.74 -4.36
N THR A 5 22.22 31.85 -3.12
CA THR A 5 21.58 31.23 -1.95
C THR A 5 21.44 32.24 -0.82
N SER A 6 20.35 33.02 -0.89
CA SER A 6 19.98 33.97 0.15
C SER A 6 19.81 33.27 1.51
N LYS A 7 20.12 33.98 2.60
CA LYS A 7 19.82 33.62 4.01
C LYS A 7 18.33 33.31 4.30
N PHE A 8 17.46 33.40 3.30
CA PHE A 8 16.02 33.22 3.39
C PHE A 8 15.50 32.03 2.56
N PHE A 9 16.36 31.27 1.88
CA PHE A 9 15.94 30.07 1.16
C PHE A 9 16.07 28.83 2.07
N GLN A 10 15.29 28.80 3.16
CA GLN A 10 15.06 27.59 3.96
C GLN A 10 14.12 26.61 3.21
N TRP A 11 14.50 26.20 1.99
CA TRP A 11 13.89 25.00 1.43
C TRP A 11 14.51 23.81 2.17
N SER A 12 13.85 23.41 3.25
CA SER A 12 14.00 22.08 3.82
C SER A 12 13.92 21.07 2.67
N GLY A 13 14.77 20.03 2.67
CA GLY A 13 14.73 18.97 1.66
C GLY A 13 13.33 18.39 1.44
N SER A 14 12.44 18.51 2.45
CA SER A 14 11.03 18.11 2.37
C SER A 14 10.19 18.92 1.38
N ALA A 15 10.54 20.18 1.11
CA ALA A 15 9.80 21.01 0.16
C ALA A 15 10.01 20.52 -1.29
N PHE A 16 11.15 19.89 -1.60
CA PHE A 16 11.35 19.19 -2.89
C PHE A 16 10.43 17.97 -3.03
N CYS A 17 10.06 17.34 -1.91
CA CYS A 17 9.28 16.12 -1.90
C CYS A 17 7.76 16.35 -1.73
N LEU A 18 7.35 17.55 -1.32
CA LEU A 18 5.95 17.95 -1.22
C LEU A 18 5.16 17.71 -2.52
N GLY A 19 5.75 18.09 -3.67
CA GLY A 19 5.13 17.89 -4.98
C GLY A 19 4.80 16.43 -5.28
N PRO A 20 5.79 15.52 -5.27
CA PRO A 20 5.58 14.08 -5.38
C PRO A 20 4.52 13.53 -4.40
N THR A 21 4.56 13.93 -3.13
CA THR A 21 3.58 13.51 -2.10
C THR A 21 2.16 13.88 -2.48
N LEU A 22 1.94 15.13 -2.90
CA LEU A 22 0.62 15.59 -3.35
C LEU A 22 0.12 14.79 -4.55
N VAL A 23 0.98 14.58 -5.55
CA VAL A 23 0.64 13.79 -6.75
C VAL A 23 0.23 12.38 -6.36
N TRP A 24 0.97 11.73 -5.46
CA TRP A 24 0.66 10.37 -5.04
C TRP A 24 -0.60 10.28 -4.18
N LEU A 25 -0.85 11.23 -3.28
CA LEU A 25 -2.08 11.25 -2.49
C LEU A 25 -3.31 11.50 -3.36
N VAL A 26 -3.22 12.42 -4.33
CA VAL A 26 -4.29 12.62 -5.33
C VAL A 26 -4.51 11.32 -6.11
N HIS A 27 -3.44 10.67 -6.55
CA HIS A 27 -3.56 9.40 -7.27
C HIS A 27 -4.15 8.29 -6.40
N ALA A 28 -3.77 8.20 -5.13
CA ALA A 28 -4.30 7.23 -4.17
C ALA A 28 -5.80 7.46 -3.94
N ALA A 29 -6.23 8.72 -3.81
CA ALA A 29 -7.64 9.08 -3.70
C ALA A 29 -8.41 8.67 -4.97
N VAL A 30 -7.93 9.07 -6.16
CA VAL A 30 -8.58 8.75 -7.44
C VAL A 30 -8.64 7.23 -7.68
N SER A 31 -7.56 6.51 -7.40
CA SER A 31 -7.49 5.05 -7.59
C SER A 31 -8.41 4.32 -6.62
N SER A 32 -8.42 4.72 -5.35
CA SER A 32 -9.28 4.15 -4.33
C SER A 32 -10.75 4.41 -4.66
N TRP A 33 -11.09 5.62 -5.14
CA TRP A 33 -12.43 5.94 -5.62
C TRP A 33 -12.85 5.11 -6.85
N ALA A 34 -11.95 4.95 -7.82
CA ALA A 34 -12.20 4.13 -9.00
C ALA A 34 -12.42 2.65 -8.62
N LEU A 35 -11.61 2.12 -7.69
CA LEU A 35 -11.77 0.76 -7.15
C LEU A 35 -13.06 0.61 -6.35
N PHE A 36 -13.41 1.58 -5.52
CA PHE A 36 -14.69 1.60 -4.78
C PHE A 36 -15.88 1.47 -5.72
N ARG A 37 -15.88 2.24 -6.84
CA ARG A 37 -16.92 2.15 -7.86
C ARG A 37 -16.99 0.78 -8.54
N LYS A 38 -15.84 0.12 -8.75
CA LYS A 38 -15.76 -1.18 -9.43
C LYS A 38 -16.03 -2.37 -8.49
N SER A 39 -15.64 -2.31 -7.23
CA SER A 39 -15.60 -3.45 -6.31
C SER A 39 -16.92 -3.72 -5.58
N LYS A 40 -18.07 -3.38 -6.18
CA LYS A 40 -19.38 -3.38 -5.50
C LYS A 40 -19.40 -2.53 -4.21
N ARG A 41 -18.70 -1.39 -4.19
CA ARG A 41 -18.66 -0.44 -3.05
C ARG A 41 -18.04 -1.02 -1.77
N SER A 42 -16.85 -1.60 -1.87
CA SER A 42 -16.13 -2.06 -0.67
C SER A 42 -15.77 -0.88 0.24
N TYR A 43 -16.24 -0.92 1.50
CA TYR A 43 -15.92 0.11 2.51
C TYR A 43 -14.42 0.34 2.68
N TYR A 44 -13.60 -0.68 2.43
CA TYR A 44 -12.15 -0.60 2.45
C TYR A 44 -11.61 0.50 1.52
N TYR A 45 -12.06 0.52 0.26
CA TYR A 45 -11.58 1.52 -0.71
C TYR A 45 -12.16 2.91 -0.46
N SER A 46 -13.38 2.99 0.08
CA SER A 46 -13.96 4.27 0.53
C SER A 46 -13.15 4.88 1.67
N ALA A 47 -12.81 4.07 2.68
CA ALA A 47 -12.00 4.50 3.81
C ALA A 47 -10.58 4.91 3.37
N MET A 48 -9.92 4.14 2.48
CA MET A 48 -8.65 4.54 1.87
C MET A 48 -8.74 5.90 1.16
N CYS A 49 -9.80 6.12 0.38
CA CYS A 49 -10.03 7.40 -0.29
C CYS A 49 -10.18 8.55 0.73
N CYS A 50 -10.97 8.33 1.78
CA CYS A 50 -11.19 9.31 2.85
C CYS A 50 -9.86 9.66 3.56
N ILE A 51 -9.05 8.65 3.90
CA ILE A 51 -7.73 8.86 4.52
C ILE A 51 -6.81 9.67 3.61
N ALA A 52 -6.76 9.34 2.31
CA ALA A 52 -5.95 10.10 1.35
C ALA A 52 -6.39 11.58 1.26
N LEU A 53 -7.70 11.84 1.25
CA LEU A 53 -8.24 13.20 1.25
C LEU A 53 -7.94 13.95 2.56
N LEU A 54 -8.05 13.29 3.72
CA LEU A 54 -7.68 13.88 5.00
C LEU A 54 -6.18 14.21 5.06
N ARG A 55 -5.31 13.37 4.50
CA ARG A 55 -3.87 13.67 4.37
C ARG A 55 -3.60 14.86 3.46
N LEU A 56 -4.29 14.97 2.32
CA LEU A 56 -4.20 16.15 1.45
C LEU A 56 -4.64 17.42 2.17
N LEU A 57 -5.73 17.34 2.93
CA LEU A 57 -6.23 18.45 3.72
C LEU A 57 -5.22 18.84 4.82
N GLY A 58 -4.65 17.87 5.54
CA GLY A 58 -3.61 18.11 6.54
C GLY A 58 -2.38 18.82 5.97
N ILE A 59 -1.88 18.37 4.81
CA ILE A 59 -0.79 19.04 4.09
C ILE A 59 -1.17 20.47 3.71
N SER A 60 -2.38 20.67 3.21
CA SER A 60 -2.87 21.98 2.80
C SER A 60 -2.96 22.94 3.98
N ILE A 61 -3.42 22.45 5.14
CA ILE A 61 -3.43 23.20 6.39
C ILE A 61 -2.00 23.56 6.80
N ASN A 62 -1.07 22.61 6.79
CA ASN A 62 0.34 22.89 7.12
C ASN A 62 0.96 23.98 6.24
N CYS A 63 0.75 23.89 4.92
CA CYS A 63 1.21 24.91 4.00
C CYS A 63 0.60 26.29 4.30
N PHE A 64 -0.67 26.32 4.75
CA PHE A 64 -1.32 27.56 5.17
C PHE A 64 -0.75 28.09 6.49
N VAL A 65 -0.55 27.23 7.49
CA VAL A 65 -0.05 27.59 8.83
C VAL A 65 1.34 28.20 8.79
N VAL A 66 2.23 27.68 7.94
CA VAL A 66 3.59 28.20 7.78
C VAL A 66 3.59 29.66 7.29
N ASN A 67 2.52 30.11 6.65
CA ASN A 67 2.38 31.49 6.17
C ASN A 67 1.73 32.43 7.20
N LEU A 68 1.34 31.94 8.37
CA LEU A 68 0.76 32.77 9.42
C LEU A 68 1.86 33.44 10.25
N THR A 69 1.74 34.75 10.45
CA THR A 69 2.68 35.53 11.28
C THR A 69 2.25 35.63 12.74
N ASP A 70 0.98 35.35 13.05
CA ASP A 70 0.44 35.39 14.41
C ASP A 70 0.59 34.02 15.09
N GLU A 71 1.35 33.98 16.18
CA GLU A 71 1.58 32.77 16.98
C GLU A 71 0.28 32.16 17.51
N ASN A 72 -0.71 32.97 17.88
CA ASN A 72 -1.98 32.48 18.39
C ASN A 72 -2.81 31.84 17.27
N ALA A 73 -2.77 32.42 16.07
CA ALA A 73 -3.35 31.83 14.89
C ALA A 73 -2.67 30.48 14.57
N MET A 74 -1.33 30.42 14.60
CA MET A 74 -0.59 29.17 14.38
C MET A 74 -1.02 28.07 15.36
N ALA A 75 -1.11 28.38 16.67
CA ALA A 75 -1.53 27.42 17.68
C ALA A 75 -2.95 26.89 17.44
N ASN A 76 -3.90 27.77 17.08
CA ASN A 76 -5.27 27.36 16.75
C ASN A 76 -5.31 26.44 15.53
N TRP A 77 -4.51 26.74 14.50
CA TRP A 77 -4.48 25.90 13.32
C TRP A 77 -3.75 24.57 13.52
N LEU A 78 -2.80 24.50 14.44
CA LEU A 78 -2.18 23.24 14.86
C LEU A 78 -3.21 22.30 15.50
N VAL A 79 -4.17 22.84 16.27
CA VAL A 79 -5.32 22.07 16.78
C VAL A 79 -6.18 21.55 15.63
N VAL A 80 -6.52 22.43 14.67
CA VAL A 80 -7.32 22.04 13.49
C VAL A 80 -6.62 20.94 12.69
N GLN A 81 -5.32 21.08 12.48
CA GLN A 81 -4.50 20.08 11.81
C GLN A 81 -4.53 18.75 12.57
N ALA A 82 -4.36 18.77 13.90
CA ALA A 82 -4.46 17.56 14.72
C ALA A 82 -5.82 16.87 14.51
N PHE A 83 -6.94 17.61 14.49
CA PHE A 83 -8.25 17.03 14.20
C PHE A 83 -8.39 16.40 12.81
N VAL A 84 -7.64 16.87 11.82
CA VAL A 84 -7.67 16.34 10.44
C VAL A 84 -6.71 15.16 10.26
N GLU A 85 -5.49 15.26 10.77
CA GLU A 85 -4.45 14.25 10.62
C GLU A 85 -4.68 13.04 11.52
N TRP A 86 -5.36 13.24 12.65
CA TRP A 86 -5.59 12.20 13.63
C TRP A 86 -6.48 11.06 13.09
N PRO A 87 -7.66 11.32 12.48
CA PRO A 87 -8.45 10.28 11.82
C PRO A 87 -7.71 9.63 10.64
N ALA A 88 -6.87 10.38 9.92
CA ALA A 88 -6.09 9.85 8.80
C ALA A 88 -5.05 8.83 9.28
N SER A 89 -4.37 9.13 10.39
CA SER A 89 -3.34 8.26 10.99
C SER A 89 -3.97 7.01 11.61
N VAL A 90 -5.05 7.20 12.38
CA VAL A 90 -5.86 6.13 12.96
C VAL A 90 -6.48 5.24 11.87
N GLY A 91 -6.89 5.83 10.75
CA GLY A 91 -7.53 5.12 9.64
C GLY A 91 -6.66 4.01 9.05
N PHE A 92 -5.35 4.22 8.91
CA PHE A 92 -4.46 3.16 8.41
C PHE A 92 -4.37 1.97 9.35
N SER A 93 -4.32 2.22 10.66
CA SER A 93 -4.39 1.16 11.67
C SER A 93 -5.72 0.41 11.57
N PHE A 94 -6.86 1.09 11.45
CA PHE A 94 -8.14 0.41 11.23
C PHE A 94 -8.16 -0.43 9.95
N LEU A 95 -7.56 0.06 8.86
CA LEU A 95 -7.51 -0.67 7.60
C LEU A 95 -6.59 -1.89 7.67
N ASN A 96 -5.48 -1.80 8.39
CA ASN A 96 -4.62 -2.94 8.66
C ASN A 96 -5.37 -3.99 9.51
N ALA A 97 -6.18 -3.59 10.49
CA ALA A 97 -6.94 -4.50 11.34
C ALA A 97 -8.05 -5.16 10.54
N TYR A 98 -8.71 -4.38 9.67
CA TYR A 98 -9.70 -4.86 8.74
C TYR A 98 -9.11 -5.90 7.77
N ARG A 99 -7.94 -5.63 7.18
CA ARG A 99 -7.21 -6.59 6.34
C ARG A 99 -6.92 -7.88 7.11
N TYR A 100 -6.44 -7.76 8.34
CA TYR A 100 -6.08 -8.91 9.17
C TYR A 100 -7.30 -9.75 9.56
N SER A 101 -8.40 -9.09 9.95
CA SER A 101 -9.68 -9.75 10.23
C SER A 101 -10.22 -10.47 9.00
N PHE A 102 -10.15 -9.84 7.83
CA PHE A 102 -10.52 -10.48 6.57
C PHE A 102 -9.65 -11.72 6.28
N LEU A 103 -8.33 -11.62 6.42
CA LEU A 103 -7.41 -12.75 6.27
C LEU A 103 -7.74 -13.89 7.23
N SER A 104 -8.05 -13.57 8.50
CA SER A 104 -8.46 -14.57 9.50
C SER A 104 -9.73 -15.30 9.09
N SER A 105 -10.71 -14.59 8.53
CA SER A 105 -11.98 -15.17 8.08
C SER A 105 -11.79 -16.14 6.90
N VAL A 106 -10.87 -15.81 5.98
CA VAL A 106 -10.50 -16.65 4.84
C VAL A 106 -9.61 -17.83 5.29
N ALA A 107 -8.77 -17.62 6.30
CA ALA A 107 -7.87 -18.62 6.85
C ALA A 107 -8.56 -19.68 7.73
N LYS A 108 -9.84 -19.52 8.10
CA LYS A 108 -10.61 -20.57 8.80
C LYS A 108 -10.64 -21.92 8.05
N GLY A 109 -10.30 -21.95 6.75
CA GLY A 109 -10.10 -23.16 5.96
C GLY A 109 -8.65 -23.66 5.81
N GLY A 110 -7.65 -23.09 6.50
CA GLY A 110 -6.25 -23.53 6.38
C GLY A 110 -5.32 -23.02 7.49
N THR A 111 -4.49 -23.93 8.01
CA THR A 111 -3.62 -23.82 9.20
C THR A 111 -2.51 -22.75 9.19
N LEU A 112 -2.45 -21.86 8.21
CA LEU A 112 -1.21 -21.10 7.96
C LEU A 112 -0.97 -19.92 8.93
N LEU A 113 -2.02 -19.31 9.49
CA LEU A 113 -1.92 -18.23 10.48
C LEU A 113 -2.72 -18.64 11.71
N GLY A 114 -2.03 -18.96 12.80
CA GLY A 114 -2.67 -19.35 14.05
C GLY A 114 -3.49 -18.19 14.66
N PRO A 115 -4.54 -18.49 15.44
CA PRO A 115 -5.35 -17.49 16.15
C PRO A 115 -4.51 -16.59 17.07
N GLU A 116 -3.42 -17.12 17.62
CA GLU A 116 -2.47 -16.39 18.46
C GLU A 116 -1.77 -15.25 17.70
N LEU A 117 -1.36 -15.49 16.45
CA LEU A 117 -0.71 -14.48 15.61
C LEU A 117 -1.69 -13.36 15.23
N ILE A 118 -2.97 -13.71 15.04
CA ILE A 118 -4.05 -12.74 14.82
C ILE A 118 -4.24 -11.85 16.05
N LEU A 119 -4.34 -12.46 17.22
CA LEU A 119 -4.49 -11.72 18.48
C LEU A 119 -3.28 -10.81 18.72
N ALA A 120 -2.05 -11.33 18.54
CA ALA A 120 -0.82 -10.57 18.71
C ALA A 120 -0.75 -9.37 17.75
N SER A 121 -1.11 -9.55 16.48
CA SER A 121 -1.11 -8.47 15.49
C SER A 121 -2.11 -7.38 15.84
N ASN A 122 -3.34 -7.74 16.23
CA ASN A 122 -4.36 -6.78 16.65
C ASN A 122 -3.93 -6.02 17.93
N LEU A 123 -3.30 -6.71 18.88
CA LEU A 123 -2.79 -6.09 20.10
C LEU A 123 -1.67 -5.09 19.79
N LEU A 124 -0.69 -5.46 18.95
CA LEU A 124 0.39 -4.58 18.53
C LEU A 124 -0.16 -3.32 17.85
N MET A 125 -1.19 -3.47 17.02
CA MET A 125 -1.87 -2.34 16.38
C MET A 125 -2.62 -1.45 17.36
N ALA A 126 -3.32 -2.04 18.33
CA ALA A 126 -3.98 -1.26 19.38
C ALA A 126 -2.96 -0.47 20.21
N VAL A 127 -1.83 -1.09 20.57
CA VAL A 127 -0.73 -0.43 21.27
C VAL A 127 -0.18 0.72 20.42
N ASN A 128 0.11 0.49 19.14
CA ASN A 128 0.59 1.51 18.21
C ASN A 128 -0.38 2.69 18.09
N MET A 129 -1.69 2.42 17.99
CA MET A 129 -2.70 3.47 17.96
C MET A 129 -2.68 4.31 19.23
N VAL A 130 -2.65 3.68 20.41
CA VAL A 130 -2.63 4.39 21.69
C VAL A 130 -1.35 5.21 21.82
N THR A 131 -0.18 4.64 21.53
CA THR A 131 1.10 5.34 21.66
C THR A 131 1.21 6.50 20.68
N PHE A 132 0.79 6.33 19.43
CA PHE A 132 0.75 7.41 18.44
C PHE A 132 -0.17 8.55 18.89
N ASN A 133 -1.38 8.23 19.36
CA ASN A 133 -2.35 9.23 19.84
C ASN A 133 -1.82 10.02 21.04
N VAL A 134 -1.20 9.33 22.00
CA VAL A 134 -0.59 9.98 23.16
C VAL A 134 0.57 10.87 22.73
N SER A 135 1.43 10.41 21.82
CA SER A 135 2.61 11.17 21.37
C SER A 135 2.21 12.40 20.56
N MET A 136 1.23 12.27 19.65
CA MET A 136 0.68 13.39 18.90
C MET A 136 -0.04 14.39 19.82
N GLY A 137 -0.80 13.91 20.81
CA GLY A 137 -1.45 14.75 21.80
C GLY A 137 -0.44 15.51 22.66
N LEU A 138 0.62 14.85 23.11
CA LEU A 138 1.72 15.47 23.85
C LEU A 138 2.43 16.53 23.01
N TYR A 139 2.74 16.24 21.74
CA TYR A 139 3.34 17.21 20.83
C TYR A 139 2.45 18.44 20.63
N THR A 140 1.17 18.21 20.31
CA THR A 140 0.18 19.28 20.12
C THR A 140 0.04 20.14 21.37
N TYR A 141 -0.07 19.52 22.54
CA TYR A 141 -0.16 20.20 23.82
C TYR A 141 1.11 21.00 24.12
N SER A 142 2.30 20.40 23.96
CA SER A 142 3.57 21.09 24.21
C SER A 142 3.76 22.28 23.28
N ALA A 143 3.35 22.18 22.01
CA ALA A 143 3.40 23.28 21.06
C ALA A 143 2.47 24.43 21.49
N ILE A 144 1.21 24.14 21.84
CA ILE A 144 0.23 25.15 22.29
C ILE A 144 0.66 25.80 23.61
N ALA A 145 1.11 24.99 24.56
CA ALA A 145 1.54 25.45 25.88
C ALA A 145 2.96 26.05 25.89
N ARG A 146 3.63 26.12 24.72
CA ARG A 146 4.99 26.65 24.55
C ARG A 146 6.01 25.97 25.48
N LEU A 147 5.84 24.67 25.70
CA LEU A 147 6.73 23.85 26.51
C LEU A 147 7.92 23.36 25.68
N PRO A 148 9.04 22.96 26.31
CA PRO A 148 10.17 22.37 25.60
C PRO A 148 9.74 21.16 24.75
N LEU A 149 9.90 21.28 23.43
CA LEU A 149 9.44 20.28 22.47
C LEU A 149 10.35 19.04 22.39
N ASP A 150 11.59 19.10 22.88
CA ASP A 150 12.58 18.02 22.78
C ASP A 150 12.02 16.64 23.17
N ARG A 151 11.32 16.56 24.31
CA ARG A 151 10.76 15.29 24.78
C ARG A 151 9.55 14.85 23.96
N ALA A 152 8.68 15.78 23.57
CA ALA A 152 7.52 15.46 22.75
C ALA A 152 7.94 15.00 21.35
N ASN A 153 8.93 15.67 20.76
CA ASN A 153 9.55 15.31 19.49
C ASN A 153 10.17 13.92 19.53
N PHE A 154 10.88 13.59 20.60
CA PHE A 154 11.46 12.26 20.79
C PHE A 154 10.38 11.17 20.79
N TRP A 155 9.31 11.33 21.57
CA TRP A 155 8.23 10.33 21.64
C TRP A 155 7.46 10.23 20.32
N PHE A 156 7.24 11.36 19.65
CA PHE A 156 6.61 11.38 18.34
C PHE A 156 7.46 10.66 17.28
N ALA A 157 8.76 10.95 17.21
CA ALA A 157 9.68 10.24 16.31
C ALA A 157 9.76 8.75 16.63
N PHE A 158 9.82 8.39 17.92
CA PHE A 158 9.84 7.00 18.37
C PHE A 158 8.59 6.23 17.94
N THR A 159 7.41 6.84 18.09
CA THR A 159 6.15 6.20 17.69
C THR A 159 6.03 6.04 16.18
N ASN A 160 6.52 7.00 15.39
CA ASN A 160 6.62 6.83 13.93
C ASN A 160 7.57 5.69 13.53
N MET A 161 8.71 5.53 14.20
CA MET A 161 9.61 4.39 13.97
C MET A 161 8.92 3.06 14.30
N TYR A 162 8.19 3.02 15.42
CA TYR A 162 7.44 1.83 15.83
C TYR A 162 6.32 1.48 14.82
N ASP A 163 5.58 2.48 14.33
CA ASP A 163 4.56 2.30 13.29
C ASP A 163 5.15 1.72 12.01
N ALA A 164 6.31 2.20 11.57
CA ALA A 164 7.02 1.66 10.41
C ALA A 164 7.41 0.19 10.58
N ILE A 165 7.93 -0.19 11.76
CA ILE A 165 8.26 -1.59 12.08
C ILE A 165 6.99 -2.45 12.03
N LEU A 166 5.88 -1.96 12.58
CA LEU A 166 4.63 -2.68 12.59
C LEU A 166 4.04 -2.84 11.19
N ASN A 167 4.11 -1.80 10.36
CA ASN A 167 3.67 -1.85 8.97
C ASN A 167 4.53 -2.82 8.14
N ALA A 168 5.85 -2.86 8.36
CA ALA A 168 6.74 -3.85 7.75
C ALA A 168 6.34 -5.27 8.15
N TYR A 169 6.08 -5.50 9.43
CA TYR A 169 5.68 -6.80 9.98
C TYR A 169 4.35 -7.28 9.37
N ILE A 170 3.30 -6.46 9.44
CA ILE A 170 1.96 -6.82 8.93
C ILE A 170 2.01 -7.10 7.43
N SER A 171 2.72 -6.25 6.68
CA SER A 171 2.84 -6.41 5.23
C SER A 171 3.66 -7.66 4.88
N GLY A 172 4.72 -7.96 5.65
CA GLY A 172 5.48 -9.19 5.52
C GLY A 172 4.63 -10.45 5.74
N VAL A 173 3.84 -10.47 6.81
CA VAL A 173 2.88 -11.57 7.09
C VAL A 173 1.88 -11.72 5.93
N PHE A 174 1.35 -10.61 5.41
CA PHE A 174 0.43 -10.62 4.28
C PHE A 174 1.08 -11.16 2.99
N LEU A 175 2.30 -10.74 2.67
CA LEU A 175 3.04 -11.23 1.50
C LEU A 175 3.38 -12.72 1.61
N LEU A 176 3.77 -13.18 2.80
CA LEU A 176 4.00 -14.61 3.06
C LEU A 176 2.71 -15.42 2.86
N TYR A 177 1.57 -14.89 3.33
CA TYR A 177 0.26 -15.50 3.10
C TYR A 177 -0.08 -15.58 1.60
N LEU A 178 0.08 -14.48 0.86
CA LEU A 178 -0.16 -14.45 -0.59
C LEU A 178 0.73 -15.45 -1.33
N ARG A 179 2.00 -15.56 -0.95
CA ARG A 179 2.93 -16.52 -1.52
C ARG A 179 2.50 -17.96 -1.23
N ALA A 180 2.13 -18.27 0.00
CA ALA A 180 1.66 -19.61 0.39
C ALA A 180 0.38 -20.01 -0.37
N LYS A 181 -0.59 -19.09 -0.49
CA LYS A 181 -1.83 -19.35 -1.24
C LYS A 181 -1.65 -19.39 -2.75
N GLY A 182 -0.79 -18.52 -3.30
CA GLY A 182 -0.45 -18.52 -4.71
C GLY A 182 0.23 -19.81 -5.16
N LEU A 183 0.98 -20.47 -4.27
CA LEU A 183 1.57 -21.80 -4.53
C LEU A 183 0.55 -22.94 -4.42
N GLN A 184 -0.47 -22.82 -3.55
CA GLN A 184 -1.51 -23.84 -3.37
C GLN A 184 -2.59 -23.84 -4.46
N ALA A 185 -2.78 -22.72 -5.16
CA ALA A 185 -3.77 -22.60 -6.23
C ALA A 185 -3.39 -23.37 -7.52
N ALA A 186 -2.22 -24.01 -7.54
CA ALA A 186 -1.80 -24.90 -8.61
C ALA A 186 -2.81 -26.05 -8.76
N PRO A 187 -3.54 -26.15 -9.89
CA PRO A 187 -4.31 -27.33 -10.17
C PRO A 187 -3.29 -28.46 -10.29
N GLN A 188 -3.29 -29.39 -9.33
CA GLN A 188 -2.65 -30.68 -9.53
C GLN A 188 -3.24 -31.24 -10.83
N PRO A 189 -2.44 -31.46 -11.88
CA PRO A 189 -2.95 -32.08 -13.09
C PRO A 189 -3.58 -33.38 -12.64
N LYS A 190 -4.90 -33.51 -12.80
CA LYS A 190 -5.59 -34.79 -12.56
C LYS A 190 -4.98 -35.77 -13.55
N SER A 191 -3.97 -36.50 -13.10
CA SER A 191 -3.33 -37.59 -13.81
C SER A 191 -4.33 -38.73 -13.85
N SER A 192 -5.31 -38.62 -14.73
CA SER A 192 -6.30 -39.67 -14.95
C SER A 192 -6.75 -39.65 -16.39
N VAL A 193 -5.82 -39.85 -17.31
CA VAL A 193 -6.04 -40.73 -18.47
C VAL A 193 -4.73 -41.47 -18.71
N ALA A 194 -4.68 -42.74 -18.28
CA ALA A 194 -3.75 -43.69 -18.85
C ALA A 194 -4.08 -43.77 -20.34
N VAL A 195 -3.28 -43.12 -21.19
CA VAL A 195 -3.39 -43.26 -22.63
C VAL A 195 -2.77 -44.62 -22.97
N PRO A 196 -3.55 -45.60 -23.45
CA PRO A 196 -2.96 -46.82 -23.99
C PRO A 196 -2.22 -46.46 -25.28
N ASN A 197 -1.02 -47.02 -25.39
CA ASN A 197 -0.18 -47.01 -26.59
C ASN A 197 -1.00 -47.11 -27.88
N SER A 198 -0.93 -46.08 -28.71
CA SER A 198 -1.24 -46.19 -30.14
C SER A 198 -0.08 -45.62 -30.95
N ARG A 199 0.61 -46.55 -31.62
CA ARG A 199 1.70 -46.32 -32.54
C ARG A 199 1.22 -45.52 -33.77
N SER A 200 2.17 -44.74 -34.29
CA SER A 200 2.36 -44.38 -35.71
C SER A 200 1.33 -43.46 -36.38
N ARG A 201 1.81 -42.30 -36.87
CA ARG A 201 2.36 -42.20 -38.23
C ARG A 201 3.03 -40.86 -38.50
N ILE A 202 4.16 -40.98 -39.17
CA ILE A 202 4.95 -39.95 -39.84
C ILE A 202 4.07 -39.27 -40.90
N GLY A 203 4.03 -37.94 -40.88
CA GLY A 203 3.31 -37.09 -41.84
C GLY A 203 4.05 -35.77 -42.02
N LEU A 204 4.87 -35.74 -43.08
CA LEU A 204 5.75 -34.67 -43.52
C LEU A 204 4.98 -33.40 -43.94
N LEU A 205 5.53 -32.24 -43.57
CA LEU A 205 5.51 -30.92 -44.25
C LEU A 205 4.17 -30.35 -44.77
N ALA A 206 3.74 -29.25 -44.14
CA ALA A 206 3.17 -28.11 -44.86
C ALA A 206 3.63 -26.79 -44.22
N LEU A 207 4.62 -26.17 -44.87
CA LEU A 207 5.05 -24.79 -44.66
C LEU A 207 3.89 -23.84 -44.97
N ARG A 208 3.00 -23.59 -43.99
CA ARG A 208 2.03 -22.50 -44.05
C ARG A 208 2.63 -21.27 -43.40
N ARG A 209 3.39 -20.50 -44.20
CA ARG A 209 3.87 -19.16 -43.87
C ARG A 209 2.68 -18.21 -43.74
N ARG A 210 2.02 -18.23 -42.57
CA ARG A 210 1.08 -17.20 -42.14
C ARG A 210 1.86 -16.24 -41.26
N ARG A 211 2.10 -15.02 -41.75
CA ARG A 211 2.44 -13.88 -40.89
C ARG A 211 1.21 -13.61 -40.02
N GLU A 212 1.09 -14.35 -38.94
CA GLU A 212 0.34 -13.91 -37.78
C GLU A 212 1.20 -12.87 -37.09
N VAL A 213 0.69 -11.65 -37.02
CA VAL A 213 1.18 -10.61 -36.12
C VAL A 213 1.35 -11.28 -34.76
N GLN A 214 2.58 -11.27 -34.24
CA GLN A 214 2.95 -11.81 -32.95
C GLN A 214 2.18 -11.09 -31.83
N THR A 215 0.94 -11.53 -31.59
CA THR A 215 0.28 -11.49 -30.28
C THR A 215 0.41 -12.85 -29.62
N GLY A 216 1.60 -13.45 -29.72
CA GLY A 216 1.91 -14.81 -29.28
C GLY A 216 3.20 -14.83 -28.48
N HIS A 217 3.08 -14.75 -27.15
CA HIS A 217 3.69 -15.70 -26.21
C HIS A 217 3.32 -15.35 -24.76
N GLU A 218 2.02 -15.34 -24.44
CA GLU A 218 1.64 -15.82 -23.11
C GLU A 218 1.48 -17.33 -23.25
N CYS A 219 2.62 -18.03 -23.19
CA CYS A 219 2.61 -19.46 -22.92
C CYS A 219 1.96 -19.58 -21.54
N GLU A 220 0.67 -19.92 -21.49
CA GLU A 220 -0.01 -20.28 -20.24
C GLU A 220 0.85 -21.34 -19.56
N ASP A 221 1.49 -20.93 -18.46
CA ASP A 221 2.26 -21.79 -17.59
C ASP A 221 1.31 -22.88 -17.07
N LYS A 222 1.25 -24.02 -17.77
CA LYS A 222 0.42 -25.18 -17.41
C LYS A 222 0.81 -25.78 -16.06
N ASN A 223 1.89 -25.28 -15.45
CA ASN A 223 2.41 -25.67 -14.15
C ASN A 223 1.81 -24.81 -13.02
N GLY A 224 0.48 -24.65 -12.98
CA GLY A 224 -0.25 -24.18 -11.80
C GLY A 224 0.37 -23.01 -11.02
N GLY A 225 1.07 -22.10 -11.68
CA GLY A 225 1.85 -21.08 -11.03
C GLY A 225 0.96 -19.93 -10.53
N MET A 226 1.41 -19.25 -9.48
CA MET A 226 0.88 -17.94 -9.13
C MET A 226 0.86 -17.05 -10.39
N ARG A 227 -0.30 -16.43 -10.70
CA ARG A 227 -0.45 -15.55 -11.88
C ARG A 227 0.74 -14.61 -11.99
N HIS A 228 1.32 -14.46 -13.18
CA HIS A 228 2.55 -13.68 -13.37
C HIS A 228 2.46 -12.28 -12.74
N GLY A 229 1.31 -11.60 -12.89
CA GLY A 229 1.08 -10.28 -12.26
C GLY A 229 1.18 -10.31 -10.73
N LEU A 230 0.58 -11.32 -10.08
CA LEU A 230 0.64 -11.48 -8.63
C LEU A 230 2.05 -11.88 -8.15
N LYS A 231 2.77 -12.69 -8.93
CA LYS A 231 4.16 -13.05 -8.65
C LYS A 231 5.10 -11.86 -8.70
N SER A 232 4.97 -11.05 -9.76
CA SER A 232 5.74 -9.82 -9.90
C SER A 232 5.43 -8.84 -8.77
N LEU A 233 4.15 -8.69 -8.40
CA LEU A 233 3.71 -7.86 -7.29
C LEU A 233 4.37 -8.28 -5.98
N VAL A 234 4.22 -9.54 -5.59
CA VAL A 234 4.77 -10.07 -4.32
C VAL A 234 6.29 -9.91 -4.27
N GLN A 235 6.99 -10.15 -5.39
CA GLN A 235 8.44 -10.02 -5.45
C GLN A 235 8.89 -8.57 -5.28
N VAL A 236 8.25 -7.62 -5.96
CA VAL A 236 8.59 -6.19 -5.84
C VAL A 236 8.28 -5.68 -4.44
N ASP A 237 7.08 -5.96 -3.93
CA ASP A 237 6.63 -5.48 -2.63
C ASP A 237 7.46 -6.06 -1.48
N SER A 238 7.98 -7.29 -1.62
CA SER A 238 8.86 -7.91 -0.62
C SER A 238 10.18 -7.18 -0.39
N ILE A 239 10.64 -6.39 -1.37
CA ILE A 239 11.87 -5.59 -1.28
C ILE A 239 11.53 -4.15 -0.91
N LEU A 240 10.48 -3.61 -1.53
CA LEU A 240 10.17 -2.19 -1.48
C LEU A 240 9.63 -1.81 -0.10
N ILE A 241 8.76 -2.63 0.52
CA ILE A 241 8.18 -2.33 1.84
C ILE A 241 9.25 -2.23 2.94
N PRO A 242 10.20 -3.19 3.08
CA PRO A 242 11.30 -3.03 4.03
C PRO A 242 12.14 -1.79 3.77
N ALA A 243 12.41 -1.46 2.51
CA ALA A 243 13.20 -0.28 2.15
C ALA A 243 12.48 1.03 2.55
N GLU A 244 11.17 1.10 2.34
CA GLU A 244 10.33 2.20 2.85
C GLU A 244 10.40 2.32 4.36
N CYS A 245 10.16 1.21 5.07
CA CYS A 245 10.12 1.23 6.52
C CYS A 245 11.49 1.61 7.09
N LEU A 246 12.59 1.18 6.46
CA LEU A 246 13.93 1.62 6.79
C LEU A 246 14.15 3.11 6.54
N ALA A 247 13.62 3.67 5.45
CA ALA A 247 13.69 5.11 5.19
C ALA A 247 12.92 5.92 6.25
N VAL A 248 11.73 5.45 6.66
CA VAL A 248 10.94 6.04 7.74
C VAL A 248 11.73 6.00 9.06
N ILE A 249 12.30 4.85 9.39
CA ILE A 249 13.10 4.66 10.61
C ILE A 249 14.32 5.58 10.58
N ALA A 250 15.06 5.61 9.47
CA ALA A 250 16.24 6.45 9.32
C ALA A 250 15.91 7.95 9.43
N GLY A 251 14.80 8.40 8.82
CA GLY A 251 14.35 9.78 8.89
C GLY A 251 13.98 10.21 10.30
N ASN A 252 13.24 9.37 11.04
CA ASN A 252 12.89 9.65 12.43
C ASN A 252 14.09 9.51 13.39
N ALA A 253 15.00 8.57 13.15
CA ALA A 253 16.25 8.47 13.90
C ALA A 253 17.13 9.71 13.71
N LEU A 254 17.24 10.19 12.47
CA LEU A 254 17.97 11.43 12.15
C LEU A 254 17.36 12.63 12.88
N GLN A 255 16.03 12.71 12.96
CA GLN A 255 15.33 13.75 13.70
C GLN A 255 15.60 13.68 15.21
N VAL A 256 15.73 12.48 15.80
CA VAL A 256 16.11 12.34 17.21
C VAL A 256 17.54 12.83 17.45
N VAL A 257 18.44 12.62 16.50
CA VAL A 257 19.86 13.02 16.59
C VAL A 257 20.04 14.51 16.29
N SER A 258 19.33 15.04 15.31
CA SER A 258 19.41 16.43 14.86
C SER A 258 18.19 17.21 15.33
N LYS A 259 18.37 17.97 16.41
CA LYS A 259 17.32 18.81 17.00
C LYS A 259 16.86 19.95 16.07
N ASP A 260 17.67 20.27 15.06
CA ASP A 260 17.37 21.32 14.08
C ASP A 260 16.43 20.84 12.97
N LEU A 261 16.15 19.53 12.87
CA LEU A 261 15.19 18.97 11.93
C LEU A 261 13.78 19.03 12.51
N ASP A 262 12.87 19.66 11.77
CA ASP A 262 11.47 19.78 12.18
C ASP A 262 10.76 18.40 12.13
N PRO A 263 10.18 17.95 13.26
CA PRO A 263 9.48 16.67 13.42
C PRO A 263 8.35 16.39 12.44
N MET A 264 7.65 17.43 12.02
CA MET A 264 6.50 17.26 11.13
C MET A 264 6.96 16.77 9.76
N TRP A 265 8.20 17.07 9.36
CA TRP A 265 8.72 16.74 8.04
C TRP A 265 9.34 15.35 7.92
N SER A 266 9.84 14.76 9.01
CA SER A 266 10.25 13.34 9.00
C SER A 266 9.05 12.42 8.74
N THR A 267 7.87 12.81 9.24
CA THR A 267 6.59 12.16 8.99
C THR A 267 6.17 12.25 7.52
N TYR A 268 6.51 13.36 6.85
CA TYR A 268 6.32 13.50 5.40
C TYR A 268 7.28 12.63 4.60
N TYR A 269 8.57 12.57 4.98
CA TYR A 269 9.52 11.62 4.38
C TYR A 269 9.09 10.15 4.54
N ALA A 270 8.48 9.82 5.67
CA ALA A 270 7.90 8.50 5.93
C ALA A 270 6.70 8.19 5.03
N ALA A 271 5.79 9.17 4.88
CA ALA A 271 4.68 9.08 3.93
C ALA A 271 5.17 9.02 2.47
N GLU A 272 6.30 9.65 2.15
CA GLU A 272 6.90 9.68 0.81
C GLU A 272 7.48 8.33 0.38
N ALA A 273 8.16 7.64 1.28
CA ALA A 273 8.75 6.35 0.96
C ALA A 273 7.66 5.29 0.66
N SER A 274 6.47 5.45 1.24
CA SER A 274 5.39 4.48 1.21
C SER A 274 4.46 4.53 0.00
N LEU A 275 4.27 5.74 -0.52
CA LEU A 275 3.28 6.02 -1.55
C LEU A 275 3.60 5.42 -2.94
N PRO A 276 4.85 5.38 -3.45
CA PRO A 276 5.19 4.78 -4.75
C PRO A 276 4.89 3.28 -4.81
N ILE A 277 5.13 2.60 -3.70
CA ILE A 277 4.92 1.17 -3.51
C ILE A 277 3.43 0.88 -3.55
N PHE A 278 2.70 1.61 -2.72
CA PHE A 278 1.26 1.53 -2.65
C PHE A 278 0.61 1.84 -4.01
N HIS A 279 1.14 2.81 -4.74
CA HIS A 279 0.72 3.12 -6.10
C HIS A 279 0.92 1.95 -7.07
N ARG A 280 2.14 1.37 -7.11
CA ARG A 280 2.42 0.19 -7.94
C ARG A 280 1.54 -1.00 -7.56
N PHE A 281 1.27 -1.16 -6.26
CA PHE A 281 0.36 -2.17 -5.75
C PHE A 281 -1.04 -2.01 -6.32
N LEU A 282 -1.61 -0.80 -6.23
CA LEU A 282 -2.95 -0.49 -6.76
C LEU A 282 -3.04 -0.66 -8.29
N ILE A 283 -2.01 -0.25 -9.04
CA ILE A 283 -1.98 -0.45 -10.50
C ILE A 283 -2.02 -1.93 -10.84
N THR A 284 -1.15 -2.72 -10.21
CA THR A 284 -1.05 -4.15 -10.48
C THR A 284 -2.34 -4.87 -10.08
N LEU A 285 -2.95 -4.49 -8.96
CA LEU A 285 -4.23 -5.03 -8.53
C LEU A 285 -5.36 -4.69 -9.51
N ASN A 286 -5.41 -3.46 -10.01
CA ASN A 286 -6.38 -3.05 -11.04
C ASN A 286 -6.15 -3.84 -12.36
N GLN A 287 -4.91 -4.07 -12.76
CA GLN A 287 -4.59 -4.91 -13.93
C GLN A 287 -5.05 -6.36 -13.75
N ILE A 288 -4.80 -6.96 -12.58
CA ILE A 288 -5.25 -8.33 -12.26
C ILE A 288 -6.78 -8.42 -12.29
N MET A 289 -7.49 -7.42 -11.77
CA MET A 289 -8.95 -7.36 -11.81
C MET A 289 -9.50 -7.21 -13.23
N LEU A 290 -8.85 -6.38 -14.07
CA LEU A 290 -9.25 -6.22 -15.48
C LEU A 290 -9.04 -7.52 -16.26
N GLN A 291 -7.92 -8.21 -16.02
CA GLN A 291 -7.64 -9.51 -16.62
C GLN A 291 -8.69 -10.55 -16.21
N SER A 292 -9.06 -10.67 -14.94
CA SER A 292 -10.07 -11.68 -14.53
C SER A 292 -11.43 -11.46 -15.19
N ASN A 293 -11.84 -10.21 -15.37
CA ASN A 293 -13.09 -9.88 -16.03
C ASN A 293 -13.04 -10.22 -17.53
N SER A 294 -11.91 -9.98 -18.20
CA SER A 294 -11.74 -10.39 -19.59
C SER A 294 -11.81 -11.90 -19.78
N THR A 295 -11.16 -12.68 -18.89
CA THR A 295 -11.19 -14.15 -18.96
C THR A 295 -12.60 -14.70 -18.70
N ALA A 296 -13.31 -14.15 -17.71
CA ALA A 296 -14.68 -14.56 -17.40
C ALA A 296 -15.64 -14.28 -18.57
N ASN A 297 -15.53 -13.12 -19.20
CA ASN A 297 -16.34 -12.78 -20.38
C ASN A 297 -16.03 -13.71 -21.56
N ALA A 298 -14.74 -13.97 -21.83
CA ALA A 298 -14.33 -14.89 -22.90
C ALA A 298 -14.86 -16.32 -22.70
N GLN A 299 -14.87 -16.83 -21.46
CA GLN A 299 -15.46 -18.13 -21.14
C GLN A 299 -16.98 -18.14 -21.36
N LEU A 300 -17.66 -17.07 -20.97
CA LEU A 300 -19.10 -16.93 -21.13
C LEU A 300 -19.51 -16.85 -22.61
N ASP A 301 -18.72 -16.15 -23.42
CA ASP A 301 -18.92 -16.05 -24.86
C ASP A 301 -18.63 -17.38 -25.57
N SER A 302 -17.57 -18.11 -25.15
CA SER A 302 -17.30 -19.46 -25.63
C SER A 302 -18.44 -20.43 -25.30
N HIS A 303 -19.02 -20.33 -24.10
CA HIS A 303 -20.17 -21.15 -23.70
C HIS A 303 -21.44 -20.77 -24.49
N ARG A 304 -21.67 -19.47 -24.75
CA ARG A 304 -22.79 -19.05 -25.60
C ARG A 304 -22.62 -19.56 -27.04
N ALA A 305 -21.39 -19.50 -27.57
CA ALA A 305 -21.07 -20.01 -28.89
C ALA A 305 -21.30 -21.53 -28.98
N SER A 306 -20.91 -22.32 -27.96
CA SER A 306 -21.14 -23.77 -27.96
C SER A 306 -22.63 -24.12 -27.90
N VAL A 307 -23.41 -23.43 -27.06
CA VAL A 307 -24.87 -23.62 -26.96
C VAL A 307 -25.56 -23.25 -28.28
N SER A 308 -25.12 -22.19 -28.96
CA SER A 308 -25.69 -21.78 -30.25
C SER A 308 -25.45 -22.79 -31.38
N ARG A 309 -24.37 -23.58 -31.32
CA ARG A 309 -24.07 -24.63 -32.32
C ARG A 309 -24.81 -25.94 -32.08
N SER A 310 -25.34 -26.14 -30.87
CA SER A 310 -26.09 -27.35 -30.50
C SER A 310 -27.59 -27.28 -30.81
N ARG A 311 -28.07 -26.13 -31.30
CA ARG A 311 -29.44 -25.92 -31.78
C ARG A 311 -29.45 -25.85 -33.29
#